data_AF-A0A2S6IIL8-F1
#
_entry.id   AF-A0A2S6IIL8-F1
#
_cell.length_a   1.000
_cell.length_b   1.000
_cell.length_c   1.000
_cell.angle_alpha   90.00
_cell.angle_beta   90.00
_cell.angle_gamma   90.00
#
_symmetry.space_group_name_H-M   'P 1'
#
loop_
_entity.id
_entity.type
_entity.pdbx_description
1 polymer ?
#
loop_
_entity_poly.entity_id
_entity_poly.type
_entity_poly.pdbx_seq_one_letter_code
_entity_poly.pdbx_strand_id
1 'polypeptide(L)'
;MKAMKNLLFIALMLTALTGYATDVTSIVPPKSVTVVQFDNVKKGHQLTIKDTENVTLYNETIKSTGNYTKQFDLTTLENGSYTIELNKDSEVLTRSFNVENGIVNLSTEMTFYKPVATKRNNQLFVSQLSSNDEVLDVLIYYNNELVHKEAISDSSDLKRVFQLSPDKKGEYFIIMKSAGKSFYKTFTL
;
A
#
# COMPACT_ATOMS: atom_id res chain seq x y z
N MET A 1 -13.80 76.88 -70.44
CA MET A 1 -13.23 75.76 -69.65
C MET A 1 -13.31 76.08 -68.17
N LYS A 2 -14.17 75.39 -67.41
CA LYS A 2 -13.91 74.87 -66.05
C LYS A 2 -15.19 74.19 -65.57
N ALA A 3 -15.19 72.87 -65.67
CA ALA A 3 -16.12 71.99 -64.96
C ALA A 3 -15.36 71.41 -63.78
N MET A 4 -15.99 71.35 -62.60
CA MET A 4 -15.78 70.36 -61.54
C MET A 4 -16.78 70.68 -60.42
N LYS A 5 -17.83 69.88 -60.25
CA LYS A 5 -17.88 68.61 -59.49
C LYS A 5 -17.67 68.84 -57.99
N ASN A 6 -18.75 68.79 -57.21
CA ASN A 6 -18.69 68.29 -55.83
C ASN A 6 -19.74 67.19 -55.69
N LEU A 7 -19.25 65.96 -55.87
CA LEU A 7 -19.94 64.70 -55.66
C LEU A 7 -20.05 64.47 -54.15
N LEU A 8 -21.25 64.14 -53.66
CA LEU A 8 -21.45 63.63 -52.30
C LEU A 8 -20.55 62.40 -52.08
N PHE A 9 -19.74 62.42 -51.01
CA PHE A 9 -19.16 61.21 -50.43
C PHE A 9 -19.69 61.08 -49.01
N ILE A 10 -20.74 60.28 -48.85
CA ILE A 10 -21.15 59.76 -47.53
C ILE A 10 -20.20 58.61 -47.24
N ALA A 11 -19.23 58.83 -46.35
CA ALA A 11 -18.38 57.77 -45.84
C ALA A 11 -19.19 56.89 -44.88
N LEU A 12 -19.65 55.74 -45.37
CA LEU A 12 -20.27 54.70 -44.55
C LEU A 12 -19.15 53.96 -43.80
N MET A 13 -18.89 54.35 -42.55
CA MET A 13 -17.97 53.62 -41.68
C MET A 13 -18.64 52.33 -41.20
N LEU A 14 -18.29 51.18 -41.79
CA LEU A 14 -18.57 49.87 -41.20
C LEU A 14 -17.55 49.63 -40.08
N THR A 15 -17.96 49.83 -38.82
CA THR A 15 -17.15 49.38 -37.68
C THR A 15 -17.39 47.89 -37.47
N ALA A 16 -16.45 47.05 -37.94
CA ALA A 16 -16.42 45.66 -37.58
C ALA A 16 -16.09 45.53 -36.08
N LEU A 17 -17.06 45.07 -35.29
CA LEU A 17 -16.80 44.66 -33.91
C LEU A 17 -16.10 43.30 -33.96
N THR A 18 -14.79 43.27 -33.74
CA THR A 18 -14.06 42.02 -33.49
C THR A 18 -14.36 41.57 -32.07
N GLY A 19 -15.27 40.62 -31.92
CA GLY A 19 -15.45 39.89 -30.67
C GLY A 19 -14.26 38.97 -30.46
N TYR A 20 -13.46 39.21 -29.41
CA TYR A 20 -12.47 38.24 -28.95
C TYR A 20 -13.22 37.13 -28.20
N ALA A 21 -13.28 35.94 -28.80
CA ALA A 21 -13.63 34.74 -28.07
C ALA A 21 -12.45 34.41 -27.14
N THR A 22 -12.62 34.60 -25.83
CA THR A 22 -11.75 33.94 -24.86
C THR A 22 -12.18 32.48 -24.83
N ASP A 23 -11.40 31.61 -25.47
CA ASP A 23 -11.47 30.18 -25.19
C ASP A 23 -11.18 30.03 -23.69
N VAL A 24 -12.23 29.86 -22.89
CA VAL A 24 -12.11 29.36 -21.53
C VAL A 24 -11.69 27.91 -21.71
N THR A 25 -10.40 27.68 -21.87
CA THR A 25 -9.82 26.37 -21.66
C THR A 25 -10.12 26.05 -20.21
N SER A 26 -11.15 25.22 -19.98
CA SER A 26 -11.24 24.50 -18.73
C SER A 26 -9.90 23.81 -18.58
N ILE A 27 -9.07 24.31 -17.66
CA ILE A 27 -7.83 23.65 -17.26
C ILE A 27 -8.32 22.37 -16.59
N VAL A 28 -8.61 21.34 -17.38
CA VAL A 28 -8.67 19.98 -16.88
C VAL A 28 -7.28 19.78 -16.29
N PRO A 29 -7.15 19.61 -14.96
CA PRO A 29 -5.86 19.35 -14.37
C PRO A 29 -5.22 18.19 -15.14
N PRO A 30 -3.95 18.27 -15.54
CA PRO A 30 -3.31 17.16 -16.22
C PRO A 30 -3.52 15.91 -15.38
N LYS A 31 -4.05 14.86 -16.00
CA LYS A 31 -4.36 13.57 -15.36
C LYS A 31 -3.15 13.13 -14.55
N SER A 32 -3.22 13.27 -13.23
CA SER A 32 -2.08 13.00 -12.35
C SER A 32 -1.94 11.49 -12.20
N VAL A 33 -0.93 10.92 -12.86
CA VAL A 33 -0.65 9.50 -12.77
C VAL A 33 0.31 9.26 -11.61
N THR A 34 -0.13 8.49 -10.62
CA THR A 34 0.72 8.06 -9.51
C THR A 34 1.57 6.87 -9.94
N VAL A 35 2.89 6.99 -9.84
CA VAL A 35 3.82 5.89 -10.12
C VAL A 35 4.19 5.20 -8.81
N VAL A 36 3.89 3.90 -8.72
CA VAL A 36 4.23 3.05 -7.58
C VAL A 36 5.38 2.15 -7.97
N GLN A 37 6.45 2.18 -7.17
CA GLN A 37 7.65 1.38 -7.39
C GLN A 37 8.00 0.54 -6.19
N PHE A 38 8.28 -0.74 -6.40
CA PHE A 38 8.76 -1.65 -5.34
C PHE A 38 9.93 -2.48 -5.86
N ASP A 39 10.99 -2.53 -5.06
CA ASP A 39 12.15 -3.36 -5.37
C ASP A 39 11.99 -4.76 -4.80
N ASN A 40 12.74 -5.71 -5.38
CA ASN A 40 12.84 -7.09 -4.92
C ASN A 40 11.47 -7.77 -4.73
N VAL A 41 10.56 -7.57 -5.68
CA VAL A 41 9.32 -8.34 -5.74
C VAL A 41 9.60 -9.74 -6.27
N LYS A 42 8.76 -10.72 -5.92
CA LYS A 42 8.78 -12.06 -6.50
C LYS A 42 7.43 -12.39 -7.11
N LYS A 43 7.44 -13.29 -8.09
CA LYS A 43 6.21 -13.90 -8.61
C LYS A 43 5.40 -14.47 -7.45
N GLY A 44 4.12 -14.11 -7.38
CA GLY A 44 3.20 -14.54 -6.32
C GLY A 44 3.01 -13.55 -5.18
N HIS A 45 3.88 -12.53 -5.04
CA HIS A 45 3.59 -11.42 -4.11
C HIS A 45 2.26 -10.73 -4.51
N GLN A 46 1.58 -10.14 -3.53
CA GLN A 46 0.26 -9.51 -3.75
C GLN A 46 0.33 -8.00 -3.52
N LEU A 47 -0.14 -7.22 -4.49
CA LEU A 47 -0.31 -5.78 -4.39
C LEU A 47 -1.79 -5.46 -4.20
N THR A 48 -2.14 -4.71 -3.16
CA THR A 48 -3.52 -4.28 -2.92
C THR A 48 -3.61 -2.79 -2.67
N ILE A 49 -4.74 -2.17 -3.05
CA ILE A 49 -5.12 -0.83 -2.61
C ILE A 49 -6.38 -0.94 -1.78
N LYS A 50 -6.41 -0.29 -0.62
CA LYS A 50 -7.52 -0.36 0.33
C LYS A 50 -7.90 1.03 0.82
N ASP A 51 -9.17 1.19 1.20
CA ASP A 51 -9.66 2.36 1.95
C ASP A 51 -9.43 2.22 3.46
N THR A 52 -9.92 3.19 4.22
CA THR A 52 -9.85 3.22 5.70
C THR A 52 -10.64 2.10 6.39
N GLU A 53 -11.65 1.54 5.73
CA GLU A 53 -12.45 0.42 6.23
C GLU A 53 -11.83 -0.94 5.87
N ASN A 54 -10.62 -0.93 5.27
CA ASN A 54 -9.90 -2.10 4.75
C ASN A 54 -10.60 -2.78 3.55
N VAL A 55 -11.56 -2.11 2.90
CA VAL A 55 -12.17 -2.62 1.67
C VAL A 55 -11.13 -2.60 0.56
N THR A 56 -10.96 -3.72 -0.14
CA THR A 56 -9.98 -3.85 -1.21
C THR A 56 -10.54 -3.29 -2.51
N LEU A 57 -9.99 -2.17 -2.96
CA LEU A 57 -10.37 -1.47 -4.19
C LEU A 57 -9.58 -2.01 -5.41
N TYR A 58 -8.39 -2.54 -5.15
CA TYR A 58 -7.52 -3.10 -6.17
C TYR A 58 -6.76 -4.31 -5.61
N ASN A 59 -6.59 -5.36 -6.42
CA ASN A 59 -5.75 -6.51 -6.08
C ASN A 59 -5.03 -7.04 -7.33
N GLU A 60 -3.74 -7.32 -7.21
CA GLU A 60 -2.92 -7.91 -8.24
C GLU A 60 -1.92 -8.91 -7.66
N THR A 61 -1.82 -10.08 -8.30
CA THR A 61 -0.69 -10.99 -8.08
C THR A 61 0.46 -10.65 -9.01
N ILE A 62 1.61 -10.36 -8.44
CA ILE A 62 2.86 -10.07 -9.17
C ILE A 62 3.28 -11.27 -10.01
N LYS A 63 3.58 -11.04 -11.29
CA LYS A 63 3.87 -12.10 -12.27
C LYS A 63 5.36 -12.39 -12.48
N SER A 64 6.23 -11.44 -12.14
CA SER A 64 7.68 -11.52 -12.36
C SER A 64 8.47 -11.10 -11.12
N THR A 65 9.69 -11.60 -11.03
CA THR A 65 10.63 -11.25 -9.96
C THR A 65 11.53 -10.09 -10.40
N GLY A 66 11.89 -9.19 -9.48
CA GLY A 66 12.78 -8.05 -9.75
C GLY A 66 12.18 -6.73 -9.28
N ASN A 67 12.43 -5.66 -10.04
CA ASN A 67 11.83 -4.35 -9.77
C ASN A 67 10.44 -4.27 -10.40
N TYR A 68 9.50 -3.73 -9.64
CA TYR A 68 8.12 -3.54 -10.06
C TYR A 68 7.83 -2.06 -10.18
N THR A 69 7.16 -1.68 -11.26
CA THR A 69 6.66 -0.33 -11.47
C THR A 69 5.26 -0.40 -12.05
N LYS A 70 4.32 0.33 -11.46
CA LYS A 70 2.97 0.46 -11.98
C LYS A 70 2.45 1.87 -11.85
N GLN A 71 1.71 2.28 -12.87
CA GLN A 71 1.02 3.55 -12.93
C GLN A 71 -0.43 3.35 -12.51
N PHE A 72 -0.92 4.23 -11.65
CA PHE A 72 -2.30 4.29 -11.21
C PHE A 72 -2.86 5.69 -11.47
N ASP A 73 -4.11 5.75 -11.87
CA ASP A 73 -4.88 6.99 -11.85
C ASP A 73 -5.74 7.02 -10.59
N LEU A 74 -5.15 7.47 -9.49
CA LEU A 74 -5.79 7.52 -8.18
C LEU A 74 -6.67 8.78 -8.01
N THR A 75 -6.66 9.69 -8.99
CA THR A 75 -7.45 10.93 -8.95
C THR A 75 -8.96 10.69 -9.07
N THR A 76 -9.34 9.49 -9.49
CA THR A 76 -10.73 9.04 -9.64
C THR A 76 -11.35 8.52 -8.34
N LEU A 77 -10.54 8.31 -7.30
CA LEU A 77 -11.02 7.90 -5.99
C LEU A 77 -11.73 9.07 -5.29
N GLU A 78 -12.68 8.74 -4.42
CA GLU A 78 -13.35 9.74 -3.58
C GLU A 78 -12.37 10.36 -2.59
N ASN A 79 -12.72 11.53 -2.07
CA ASN A 79 -11.90 12.20 -1.05
C ASN A 79 -11.75 11.29 0.18
N GLY A 80 -10.52 11.05 0.62
CA GLY A 80 -10.26 10.17 1.75
C GLY A 80 -8.86 9.56 1.78
N SER A 81 -8.63 8.76 2.82
CA SER A 81 -7.35 8.09 3.07
C SER A 81 -7.36 6.65 2.55
N TYR A 82 -6.23 6.24 2.00
CA TYR A 82 -6.05 4.94 1.38
C TYR A 82 -4.66 4.39 1.66
N THR A 83 -4.50 3.08 1.47
CA THR A 83 -3.22 2.39 1.60
C THR A 83 -2.93 1.54 0.37
N ILE A 84 -1.68 1.55 -0.06
CA ILE A 84 -1.12 0.62 -1.03
C ILE A 84 -0.25 -0.37 -0.25
N GLU A 85 -0.64 -1.65 -0.25
CA GLU A 85 0.09 -2.71 0.45
C GLU A 85 0.72 -3.68 -0.55
N LEU A 86 2.01 -3.94 -0.40
CA LEU A 86 2.70 -5.05 -1.05
C LEU A 86 3.00 -6.13 -0.02
N ASN A 87 2.23 -7.22 -0.07
CA ASN A 87 2.40 -8.40 0.76
C ASN A 87 3.43 -9.34 0.13
N LYS A 88 4.63 -9.40 0.74
CA LYS A 88 5.74 -10.26 0.35
C LYS A 88 5.81 -11.51 1.25
N ASP A 89 6.80 -12.37 1.02
CA ASP A 89 6.99 -13.58 1.83
C ASP A 89 7.17 -13.28 3.33
N SER A 90 8.09 -12.37 3.66
CA SER A 90 8.54 -12.09 5.05
C SER A 90 8.08 -10.74 5.60
N GLU A 91 7.51 -9.88 4.77
CA GLU A 91 7.17 -8.51 5.13
C GLU A 91 5.94 -8.02 4.37
N VAL A 92 5.32 -6.96 4.88
CA VAL A 92 4.29 -6.19 4.18
C VAL A 92 4.78 -4.74 4.13
N LEU A 93 4.93 -4.21 2.93
CA LEU A 93 5.26 -2.80 2.71
C LEU A 93 3.96 -2.03 2.50
N THR A 94 3.73 -0.99 3.28
CA THR A 94 2.52 -0.18 3.21
C THR A 94 2.88 1.28 2.92
N ARG A 95 2.22 1.86 1.92
CA ARG A 95 2.29 3.29 1.62
C ARG A 95 0.91 3.92 1.78
N SER A 96 0.80 4.91 2.65
CA SER A 96 -0.44 5.64 2.87
C SER A 96 -0.53 6.84 1.93
N PHE A 97 -1.72 7.15 1.44
CA PHE A 97 -1.97 8.35 0.65
C PHE A 97 -3.37 8.90 0.92
N ASN A 98 -3.55 10.19 0.64
CA ASN A 98 -4.83 10.87 0.76
C ASN A 98 -5.23 11.45 -0.61
N VAL A 99 -6.52 11.41 -0.92
CA VAL A 99 -7.11 12.08 -2.09
C VAL A 99 -7.95 13.24 -1.60
N GLU A 100 -7.63 14.45 -2.05
CA GLU A 100 -8.40 15.65 -1.74
C GLU A 100 -8.67 16.44 -3.02
N ASN A 101 -9.95 16.51 -3.42
CA ASN A 101 -10.40 17.20 -4.63
C ASN A 101 -9.65 16.73 -5.89
N GLY A 102 -9.42 15.42 -6.00
CA GLY A 102 -8.68 14.80 -7.11
C GLY A 102 -7.17 14.97 -7.04
N ILE A 103 -6.62 15.55 -5.97
CA ILE A 103 -5.18 15.67 -5.72
C ILE A 103 -4.73 14.53 -4.81
N VAL A 104 -3.73 13.78 -5.25
CA VAL A 104 -3.17 12.63 -4.52
C VAL A 104 -1.93 13.06 -3.75
N ASN A 105 -1.97 12.93 -2.42
CA ASN A 105 -0.86 13.25 -1.53
C ASN A 105 -0.32 11.96 -0.91
N LEU A 106 0.90 11.55 -1.31
CA LEU A 106 1.61 10.45 -0.65
C LEU A 106 2.08 10.89 0.74
N SER A 107 1.97 9.98 1.72
CA SER A 107 2.26 10.29 3.12
C SER A 107 3.36 9.38 3.68
N THR A 108 2.99 8.42 4.54
CA THR A 108 3.91 7.57 5.29
C THR A 108 4.19 6.25 4.58
N GLU A 109 5.43 5.77 4.72
CA GLU A 109 5.80 4.40 4.38
C GLU A 109 6.05 3.62 5.67
N MET A 110 5.54 2.40 5.74
CA MET A 110 5.72 1.50 6.87
C MET A 110 6.05 0.10 6.37
N THR A 111 6.91 -0.60 7.12
CA THR A 111 7.23 -2.00 6.89
C THR A 111 6.81 -2.80 8.11
N PHE A 112 5.97 -3.81 7.89
CA PHE A 112 5.62 -4.80 8.90
C PHE A 112 6.35 -6.11 8.59
N TYR A 113 7.20 -6.57 9.51
CA TYR A 113 7.88 -7.86 9.37
C TYR A 113 7.05 -8.98 9.99
N LYS A 114 6.85 -10.06 9.25
CA LYS A 114 6.07 -11.20 9.71
C LYS A 114 6.85 -11.99 10.77
N PRO A 115 6.21 -12.46 11.85
CA PRO A 115 6.85 -13.34 12.82
C PRO A 115 7.18 -14.69 12.17
N VAL A 116 8.31 -15.26 12.60
CA VAL A 116 8.81 -16.55 12.11
C VAL A 116 9.08 -17.48 13.28
N ALA A 117 8.67 -18.74 13.13
CA ALA A 117 8.97 -19.82 14.05
C ALA A 117 9.84 -20.89 13.36
N THR A 118 10.98 -21.21 13.96
CA THR A 118 11.93 -22.22 13.45
C THR A 118 12.30 -23.21 14.54
N LYS A 119 12.15 -24.50 14.26
CA LYS A 119 12.61 -25.59 15.12
C LYS A 119 14.04 -25.96 14.78
N ARG A 120 14.92 -26.01 15.78
CA ARG A 120 16.29 -26.56 15.66
C ARG A 120 16.52 -27.48 16.84
N ASN A 121 16.86 -28.74 16.59
CA ASN A 121 16.99 -29.77 17.63
C ASN A 121 15.73 -29.83 18.51
N ASN A 122 15.88 -29.56 19.81
CA ASN A 122 14.80 -29.53 20.79
C ASN A 122 14.42 -28.11 21.19
N GLN A 123 14.68 -27.13 20.33
CA GLN A 123 14.40 -25.72 20.60
C GLN A 123 13.51 -25.14 19.51
N LEU A 124 12.54 -24.33 19.93
CA LEU A 124 11.69 -23.54 19.07
C LEU A 124 12.10 -22.07 19.21
N PHE A 125 12.61 -21.50 18.11
CA PHE A 125 12.96 -20.10 18.01
C PHE A 125 11.79 -19.35 17.39
N VAL A 126 11.29 -18.33 18.08
CA VAL A 126 10.25 -17.42 17.59
C VAL A 126 10.84 -16.01 17.55
N SER A 127 10.67 -15.32 16.43
CA SER A 127 11.18 -13.96 16.28
C SER A 127 10.37 -13.10 15.33
N GLN A 128 10.32 -11.80 15.60
CA GLN A 128 9.79 -10.75 14.73
C GLN A 128 10.64 -9.50 14.89
N LEU A 129 10.98 -8.86 13.76
CA LEU A 129 11.59 -7.53 13.78
C LEU A 129 10.45 -6.51 13.98
N SER A 130 10.51 -5.73 15.05
CA SER A 130 9.48 -4.77 15.43
C SER A 130 9.97 -3.35 15.21
N SER A 131 9.14 -2.50 14.61
CA SER A 131 9.46 -1.09 14.38
C SER A 131 8.58 -0.13 15.19
N ASN A 132 7.53 -0.60 15.88
CA ASN A 132 6.52 0.25 16.53
C ASN A 132 5.78 -0.49 17.66
N ASP A 133 6.32 -0.52 18.88
CA ASP A 133 5.67 -1.04 20.11
C ASP A 133 4.85 -2.34 19.90
N GLU A 134 5.28 -3.16 18.94
CA GLU A 134 4.47 -4.30 18.48
C GLU A 134 4.47 -5.36 19.58
N VAL A 135 3.30 -5.93 19.83
CA VAL A 135 3.17 -7.09 20.68
C VAL A 135 3.08 -8.33 19.81
N LEU A 136 3.87 -9.35 20.15
CA LEU A 136 3.82 -10.68 19.56
C LEU A 136 3.25 -11.67 20.57
N ASP A 137 2.01 -12.08 20.34
CA ASP A 137 1.40 -13.19 21.09
C ASP A 137 1.86 -14.51 20.49
N VAL A 138 2.35 -15.43 21.33
CA VAL A 138 2.76 -16.77 20.95
C VAL A 138 1.92 -17.79 21.71
N LEU A 139 1.24 -18.67 20.98
CA LEU A 139 0.52 -19.81 21.53
C LEU A 139 1.13 -21.10 20.98
N ILE A 140 1.44 -22.05 21.86
CA ILE A 140 2.01 -23.34 21.48
C ILE A 140 1.06 -24.43 21.91
N TYR A 141 0.63 -25.23 20.94
CA TYR A 141 -0.18 -26.41 21.13
C TYR A 141 0.67 -27.67 20.92
N TYR A 142 0.40 -28.71 21.71
CA TYR A 142 0.94 -30.06 21.58
C TYR A 142 -0.23 -31.03 21.49
N ASN A 143 -0.32 -31.82 20.42
CA ASN A 143 -1.45 -32.74 20.17
C ASN A 143 -2.82 -32.09 20.44
N ASN A 144 -3.01 -30.89 19.88
CA ASN A 144 -4.22 -30.06 20.00
C ASN A 144 -4.50 -29.46 21.39
N GLU A 145 -3.65 -29.70 22.39
CA GLU A 145 -3.75 -29.08 23.72
C GLU A 145 -2.85 -27.84 23.82
N LEU A 146 -3.38 -26.72 24.33
CA LEU A 146 -2.59 -25.52 24.57
C LEU A 146 -1.62 -25.78 25.74
N VAL A 147 -0.32 -25.78 25.46
CA VAL A 147 0.73 -26.03 26.47
C VAL A 147 1.49 -24.77 26.88
N HIS A 148 1.41 -23.70 26.08
CA HIS A 148 2.07 -22.43 26.41
C HIS A 148 1.39 -21.23 25.76
N LYS A 149 1.41 -20.09 26.46
CA LYS A 149 0.97 -18.78 25.96
C LYS A 149 1.84 -17.67 26.54
N GLU A 150 2.33 -16.78 25.70
CA GLU A 150 3.15 -15.63 26.09
C GLU A 150 2.87 -14.43 25.17
N ALA A 151 3.06 -13.22 25.68
CA ALA A 151 3.07 -11.97 24.91
C ALA A 151 4.44 -11.31 25.04
N ILE A 152 5.04 -10.88 23.93
CA ILE A 152 6.38 -10.30 23.85
C ILE A 152 6.24 -8.85 23.37
N SER A 153 6.69 -7.86 24.14
CA SER A 153 6.48 -6.43 23.85
C SER A 153 7.71 -5.51 24.02
N ASP A 154 8.76 -5.96 24.70
CA ASP A 154 9.74 -5.04 25.31
C ASP A 154 11.03 -4.85 24.49
N SER A 155 11.00 -5.13 23.19
CA SER A 155 12.18 -4.99 22.34
C SER A 155 11.84 -4.64 20.90
N SER A 156 12.70 -3.84 20.26
CA SER A 156 12.71 -3.66 18.80
C SER A 156 12.88 -4.98 18.03
N ASP A 157 13.33 -6.02 18.72
CA ASP A 157 13.46 -7.38 18.23
C ASP A 157 12.70 -8.33 19.15
N LEU A 158 11.45 -8.65 18.82
CA LEU A 158 10.63 -9.57 19.61
C LEU A 158 11.18 -10.99 19.41
N LYS A 159 11.81 -11.56 20.43
CA LYS A 159 12.52 -12.84 20.31
C LYS A 159 12.27 -13.74 21.50
N ARG A 160 12.06 -15.03 21.24
CA ARG A 160 11.91 -16.05 22.27
C ARG A 160 12.45 -17.40 21.83
N VAL A 161 13.02 -18.13 22.79
CA VAL A 161 13.45 -19.52 22.60
C VAL A 161 12.73 -20.38 23.61
N PHE A 162 11.97 -21.35 23.11
CA PHE A 162 11.29 -22.34 23.94
C PHE A 162 12.05 -23.67 23.90
N GLN A 163 12.36 -24.21 25.06
CA GLN A 163 12.94 -25.54 25.19
C GLN A 163 11.83 -26.58 25.11
N LEU A 164 11.92 -27.50 24.15
CA LEU A 164 11.02 -28.62 23.98
C LEU A 164 11.57 -29.83 24.73
N SER A 165 10.70 -30.53 25.45
CA SER A 165 11.05 -31.79 26.11
C SER A 165 11.35 -32.86 25.05
N PRO A 166 12.51 -33.55 25.10
CA PRO A 166 12.84 -34.62 24.16
C PRO A 166 11.86 -35.79 24.15
N ASP A 167 11.20 -36.05 25.29
CA ASP A 167 10.30 -37.19 25.48
C ASP A 167 8.87 -36.90 24.98
N LYS A 168 8.54 -35.63 24.72
CA LYS A 168 7.23 -35.22 24.21
C LYS A 168 7.21 -35.26 22.68
N LYS A 169 7.23 -36.48 22.14
CA LYS A 169 7.05 -36.78 20.72
C LYS A 169 5.60 -36.55 20.30
N GLY A 170 5.38 -35.89 19.17
CA GLY A 170 4.04 -35.53 18.72
C GLY A 170 3.99 -34.23 17.94
N GLU A 171 2.76 -33.82 17.61
CA GLU A 171 2.51 -32.66 16.77
C GLU A 171 2.51 -31.37 17.58
N TYR A 172 3.27 -30.39 17.11
CA TYR A 172 3.28 -29.04 17.63
C TYR A 172 2.64 -28.09 16.63
N PHE A 173 1.73 -27.26 17.12
CA PHE A 173 1.10 -26.19 16.35
C PHE A 173 1.29 -24.85 17.05
N ILE A 174 1.88 -23.90 16.35
CA ILE A 174 2.29 -22.61 16.90
C ILE A 174 1.48 -21.54 16.20
N ILE A 175 0.81 -20.70 16.99
CA ILE A 175 0.10 -19.52 16.52
C ILE A 175 0.88 -18.30 17.01
N MET A 176 1.28 -17.45 16.08
CA MET A 176 1.93 -16.17 16.33
C MET A 176 0.96 -15.08 15.89
N LYS A 177 0.61 -14.14 16.77
CA LYS A 177 -0.27 -13.03 16.43
C LYS A 177 0.44 -11.71 16.63
N SER A 178 0.40 -10.86 15.62
CA SER A 178 0.94 -9.51 15.67
C SER A 178 0.21 -8.60 14.68
N ALA A 179 0.02 -7.35 15.04
CA ALA A 179 -0.71 -6.34 14.24
C ALA A 179 -2.08 -6.85 13.72
N GLY A 180 -2.83 -7.57 14.56
CA GLY A 180 -4.13 -8.16 14.21
C GLY A 180 -4.08 -9.34 13.23
N LYS A 181 -2.89 -9.75 12.78
CA LYS A 181 -2.67 -10.87 11.85
C LYS A 181 -2.21 -12.11 12.60
N SER A 182 -2.57 -13.29 12.08
CA SER A 182 -2.15 -14.59 12.63
C SER A 182 -1.25 -15.33 11.66
N PHE A 183 -0.20 -15.93 12.19
CA PHE A 183 0.82 -16.69 11.48
C PHE A 183 0.98 -18.06 12.15
N TYR A 184 1.25 -19.08 11.35
CA TYR A 184 1.18 -20.46 11.81
C TYR A 184 2.44 -21.23 11.48
N LYS A 185 2.82 -22.13 12.39
CA LYS A 185 3.88 -23.10 12.16
C LYS A 185 3.48 -24.44 12.75
N THR A 186 3.72 -25.50 11.99
CA THR A 186 3.52 -26.88 12.45
C THR A 186 4.83 -27.66 12.29
N PHE A 187 5.11 -28.56 13.23
CA PHE A 187 6.16 -29.57 13.11
C PHE A 187 5.89 -30.75 14.06
N THR A 188 6.53 -31.88 13.80
CA THR A 188 6.49 -33.07 14.68
C THR A 188 7.88 -33.27 15.31
N LEU A 189 7.92 -33.55 16.61
CA LEU A 189 9.16 -33.86 17.34
C LEU A 189 9.41 -35.36 17.45
#